data_AF-A0A7V9V5D2-F1
#
_entry.id   AF-A0A7V9V5D2-F1
#
_cell.length_a   1.000
_cell.length_b   1.000
_cell.length_c   1.000
_cell.angle_alpha   90.00
_cell.angle_beta   90.00
_cell.angle_gamma   90.00
#
_symmetry.space_group_name_H-M   'P 1'
#
loop_
_entity.id
_entity.type
_entity.pdbx_description
1 polymer ?
#
loop_
_entity_poly.entity_id
_entity_poly.type
_entity_poly.pdbx_seq_one_letter_code
_entity_poly.pdbx_strand_id
1 'polypeptide(L)'
;MCERAGAMMHEFLVENRVELVRRCRGKVAERAAPEATAKELDFGIGFFLDQLIETLRVEETSDATGQSRKISGPSGGDMSSLSDMGDGATKHGRELSMHGFTVDQVVHDYGDLCQAVTEMAVESETHFESKEFQTLNRSLDNVIADAVTEFMYQRDFVAAGKEADALNQRLGAFAHELRNLLNSAMLALTAIKEGDVGLGGATGAVLDRSLIGMRKLIDLSLSDVRIQAGDARATSRLPAFQIHRRREAFRFAGGKA
;
A
#
# COMPACT_ATOMS: atom_id res chain seq x y z
N MET A 1 -51.43 -6.58 -11.99
CA MET A 1 -50.09 -6.00 -11.78
C MET A 1 -49.31 -7.03 -10.99
N CYS A 2 -48.33 -7.66 -11.60
CA CYS A 2 -47.57 -8.75 -10.99
C CYS A 2 -46.53 -8.13 -10.05
N GLU A 3 -46.64 -8.35 -8.76
CA GLU A 3 -45.53 -8.14 -7.82
C GLU A 3 -44.37 -9.03 -8.29
N ARG A 4 -43.32 -8.41 -8.86
CA ARG A 4 -42.04 -9.09 -9.02
C ARG A 4 -41.47 -9.21 -7.61
N ALA A 5 -41.41 -10.42 -7.08
CA ALA A 5 -40.64 -10.72 -5.88
C ALA A 5 -39.21 -10.20 -6.10
N GLY A 6 -38.69 -9.40 -5.17
CA GLY A 6 -37.30 -8.93 -5.22
C GLY A 6 -36.38 -10.14 -5.24
N ALA A 7 -35.44 -10.19 -6.20
CA ALA A 7 -34.42 -11.22 -6.20
C ALA A 7 -33.41 -10.89 -5.09
N MET A 8 -33.08 -11.88 -4.27
CA MET A 8 -32.10 -11.69 -3.20
C MET A 8 -30.73 -11.40 -3.82
N MET A 9 -30.01 -10.39 -3.31
CA MET A 9 -28.72 -9.95 -3.84
C MET A 9 -27.73 -11.11 -3.89
N HIS A 10 -27.75 -12.02 -2.90
CA HIS A 10 -26.84 -13.16 -2.89
C HIS A 10 -27.09 -14.12 -4.08
N GLU A 11 -28.34 -14.33 -4.50
CA GLU A 11 -28.69 -15.15 -5.66
C GLU A 11 -28.21 -14.46 -6.93
N PHE A 12 -28.49 -13.15 -7.05
CA PHE A 12 -28.04 -12.34 -8.17
C PHE A 12 -26.50 -12.39 -8.34
N LEU A 13 -25.74 -12.25 -7.25
CA LEU A 13 -24.28 -12.30 -7.30
C LEU A 13 -23.76 -13.70 -7.69
N VAL A 14 -24.43 -14.77 -7.27
CA VAL A 14 -24.07 -16.15 -7.62
C VAL A 14 -24.30 -16.40 -9.11
N GLU A 15 -25.48 -16.03 -9.62
CA GLU A 15 -25.85 -16.21 -11.03
C GLU A 15 -24.93 -15.41 -11.96
N ASN A 16 -24.55 -14.20 -11.54
CA ASN A 16 -23.78 -13.27 -12.36
C ASN A 16 -22.28 -13.24 -12.04
N ARG A 17 -21.79 -14.16 -11.20
CA ARG A 17 -20.40 -14.13 -10.68
C ARG A 17 -19.34 -13.96 -11.78
N VAL A 18 -19.45 -14.78 -12.84
CA VAL A 18 -18.50 -14.79 -13.96
C VAL A 18 -18.51 -13.46 -14.71
N GLU A 19 -19.70 -12.91 -14.94
CA GLU A 19 -19.88 -11.64 -15.66
C GLU A 19 -19.41 -10.45 -14.82
N LEU A 20 -19.70 -10.44 -13.51
CA LEU A 20 -19.19 -9.43 -12.57
C LEU A 20 -17.66 -9.37 -12.58
N VAL A 21 -17.00 -10.53 -12.42
CA VAL A 21 -15.54 -10.61 -12.47
C VAL A 21 -15.00 -10.14 -13.83
N ARG A 22 -15.67 -10.50 -14.93
CA ARG A 22 -15.30 -10.06 -16.28
C ARG A 22 -15.39 -8.52 -16.42
N ARG A 23 -16.48 -7.91 -15.93
CA ARG A 23 -16.68 -6.45 -15.98
C ARG A 23 -15.65 -5.71 -15.14
N CYS A 24 -15.37 -6.16 -13.92
CA CYS A 24 -14.35 -5.52 -13.09
C CYS A 24 -12.96 -5.60 -13.75
N ARG A 25 -12.57 -6.77 -14.28
CA ARG A 25 -11.31 -6.91 -15.03
C ARG A 25 -11.23 -5.97 -16.23
N GLY A 26 -12.34 -5.78 -16.95
CA GLY A 26 -12.43 -4.82 -18.05
C GLY A 26 -12.16 -3.38 -17.58
N LYS A 27 -12.82 -2.94 -16.49
CA LYS A 27 -12.64 -1.60 -15.92
C LYS A 27 -11.21 -1.35 -15.41
N VAL A 28 -10.57 -2.36 -14.83
CA VAL A 28 -9.16 -2.29 -14.42
C VAL A 28 -8.24 -2.17 -15.63
N ALA A 29 -8.47 -2.97 -16.67
CA ALA A 29 -7.66 -2.95 -17.90
C ALA A 29 -7.72 -1.59 -18.62
N GLU A 30 -8.87 -0.90 -18.61
CA GLU A 30 -9.01 0.45 -19.18
C GLU A 30 -8.17 1.51 -18.45
N ARG A 31 -7.81 1.27 -17.18
CA ARG A 31 -7.06 2.20 -16.33
C ARG A 31 -5.58 1.86 -16.21
N ALA A 32 -5.18 0.64 -16.60
CA ALA A 32 -3.89 0.08 -16.25
C ALA A 32 -2.75 0.55 -17.17
N ALA A 33 -1.85 1.34 -16.59
CA ALA A 33 -0.41 1.11 -16.68
C ALA A 33 0.10 0.94 -15.23
N PRO A 34 0.76 -0.18 -14.85
CA PRO A 34 1.22 -1.34 -15.65
C PRO A 34 0.13 -2.40 -15.88
N GLU A 35 0.27 -3.21 -16.94
CA GLU A 35 -0.67 -4.28 -17.31
C GLU A 35 -0.81 -5.34 -16.21
N ALA A 36 -1.99 -5.41 -15.60
CA ALA A 36 -2.32 -6.50 -14.69
C ALA A 36 -2.32 -7.85 -15.45
N THR A 37 -1.43 -8.78 -15.14
CA THR A 37 -1.46 -10.11 -15.77
C THR A 37 -2.59 -10.98 -15.18
N ALA A 38 -3.15 -11.88 -15.99
CA ALA A 38 -4.32 -12.69 -15.62
C ALA A 38 -4.13 -13.60 -14.38
N LYS A 39 -2.88 -13.79 -13.90
CA LYS A 39 -2.54 -14.53 -12.68
C LYS A 39 -2.46 -13.64 -11.43
N GLU A 40 -2.45 -12.32 -11.57
CA GLU A 40 -2.24 -11.35 -10.48
C GLU A 40 -3.49 -11.11 -9.61
N LEU A 41 -4.55 -11.92 -9.79
CA LEU A 41 -5.86 -11.71 -9.17
C LEU A 41 -6.40 -12.97 -8.46
N ASP A 42 -5.54 -13.92 -8.09
CA ASP A 42 -5.97 -15.15 -7.38
C ASP A 42 -6.65 -14.82 -6.04
N PHE A 43 -6.21 -13.76 -5.35
CA PHE A 43 -6.85 -13.22 -4.12
C PHE A 43 -7.68 -11.95 -4.35
N GLY A 44 -7.88 -11.56 -5.61
CA GLY A 44 -8.57 -10.33 -5.99
C GLY A 44 -10.11 -10.43 -5.89
N ILE A 45 -10.79 -9.62 -6.70
CA ILE A 45 -12.24 -9.44 -6.70
C ILE A 45 -13.05 -10.74 -6.66
N GLY A 46 -12.56 -11.81 -7.32
CA GLY A 46 -13.25 -13.10 -7.35
C GLY A 46 -13.38 -13.76 -5.97
N PHE A 47 -12.31 -13.72 -5.16
CA PHE A 47 -12.31 -14.29 -3.82
C PHE A 47 -13.19 -13.47 -2.88
N PHE A 48 -13.07 -12.14 -2.94
CA PHE A 48 -13.94 -11.23 -2.19
C PHE A 48 -15.43 -11.46 -2.53
N LEU A 49 -15.76 -11.63 -3.81
CA LEU A 49 -17.12 -11.88 -4.26
C LEU A 49 -17.71 -13.17 -3.65
N ASP A 50 -16.91 -14.23 -3.52
CA ASP A 50 -17.33 -15.47 -2.86
C ASP A 50 -17.65 -15.24 -1.38
N GLN A 51 -16.79 -14.50 -0.67
CA GLN A 51 -17.00 -14.17 0.74
C GLN A 51 -18.20 -13.24 0.96
N LEU A 52 -18.44 -12.32 0.02
CA LEU A 52 -19.59 -11.42 0.05
C LEU A 52 -20.90 -12.20 -0.13
N ILE A 53 -20.93 -13.13 -1.08
CA ILE A 53 -22.07 -14.04 -1.29
C ILE A 53 -22.36 -14.81 -0.01
N GLU A 54 -21.34 -15.38 0.63
CA GLU A 54 -21.50 -16.10 1.90
C GLU A 54 -22.04 -15.20 3.00
N THR A 55 -21.50 -13.99 3.13
CA THR A 55 -21.93 -12.99 4.13
C THR A 55 -23.40 -12.63 3.97
N LEU A 56 -23.84 -12.35 2.73
CA LEU A 56 -25.23 -12.01 2.43
C LEU A 56 -26.19 -13.18 2.74
N ARG A 57 -25.81 -14.41 2.38
CA ARG A 57 -26.58 -15.63 2.71
C ARG A 57 -26.77 -15.81 4.21
N VAL A 58 -25.70 -15.60 5.00
CA VAL A 58 -25.75 -15.77 6.46
C VAL A 58 -26.67 -14.73 7.11
N GLU A 59 -26.64 -13.47 6.67
CA GLU A 59 -27.47 -12.40 7.24
C GLU A 59 -28.97 -12.49 6.92
N GLU A 60 -29.33 -13.23 5.87
CA GLU A 60 -30.70 -13.52 5.50
C GLU A 60 -31.36 -14.52 6.46
N THR A 61 -30.60 -15.51 6.94
CA THR A 61 -31.11 -16.56 7.85
C THR A 61 -31.42 -16.11 9.28
N SER A 62 -31.49 -14.79 9.53
CA SER A 62 -32.06 -14.10 10.70
C SER A 62 -31.47 -14.39 12.10
N ASP A 63 -30.63 -15.40 12.29
CA ASP A 63 -30.10 -15.80 13.61
C ASP A 63 -28.55 -15.72 13.73
N ALA A 64 -27.88 -15.09 12.77
CA ALA A 64 -26.43 -15.23 12.59
C ALA A 64 -25.64 -13.91 12.44
N THR A 65 -26.11 -12.81 13.04
CA THR A 65 -25.38 -11.51 13.04
C THR A 65 -23.95 -11.63 13.60
N GLY A 66 -23.70 -12.56 14.52
CA GLY A 66 -22.35 -12.86 15.02
C GLY A 66 -21.45 -13.60 14.01
N GLN A 67 -22.03 -14.43 13.14
CA GLN A 67 -21.29 -15.25 12.18
C GLN A 67 -20.97 -14.47 10.90
N SER A 68 -21.90 -13.64 10.42
CA SER A 68 -21.63 -12.69 9.33
C SER A 68 -20.47 -11.75 9.67
N ARG A 69 -20.40 -11.26 10.93
CA ARG A 69 -19.29 -10.43 11.39
C ARG A 69 -17.94 -11.14 11.46
N LYS A 70 -17.90 -12.47 11.56
CA LYS A 70 -16.63 -13.22 11.44
C LYS A 70 -16.12 -13.23 10.00
N ILE A 71 -17.02 -13.22 9.03
CA ILE A 71 -16.65 -13.22 7.61
C ILE A 71 -16.31 -11.80 7.15
N SER A 72 -17.20 -10.82 7.38
CA SER A 72 -17.05 -9.45 6.86
C SER A 72 -16.40 -8.46 7.81
N GLY A 73 -16.29 -8.77 9.10
CA GLY A 73 -15.99 -7.79 10.15
C GLY A 73 -17.19 -6.91 10.52
N PRO A 74 -17.09 -6.15 11.64
CA PRO A 74 -18.10 -5.17 12.04
C PRO A 74 -18.06 -3.91 11.17
N SER A 75 -19.13 -3.10 11.24
CA SER A 75 -19.15 -1.78 10.58
C SER A 75 -18.11 -0.84 11.20
N GLY A 76 -17.26 -0.24 10.36
CA GLY A 76 -16.18 0.64 10.78
C GLY A 76 -14.84 -0.06 11.00
N GLY A 77 -14.77 -1.37 10.72
CA GLY A 77 -13.59 -2.19 10.93
C GLY A 77 -13.32 -2.50 12.41
N ASP A 78 -12.57 -3.56 12.66
CA ASP A 78 -11.95 -3.84 13.96
C ASP A 78 -10.62 -4.55 13.72
N MET A 79 -9.52 -3.81 13.84
CA MET A 79 -8.16 -4.35 13.69
C MET A 79 -7.82 -5.43 14.72
N SER A 80 -8.61 -5.58 15.79
CA SER A 80 -8.39 -6.58 16.84
C SER A 80 -9.08 -7.92 16.58
N SER A 81 -10.04 -7.97 15.65
CA SER A 81 -10.70 -9.21 15.23
C SER A 81 -10.45 -9.46 13.74
N LEU A 82 -9.57 -10.42 13.43
CA LEU A 82 -9.36 -10.87 12.05
C LEU A 82 -10.66 -11.47 11.51
N SER A 83 -11.07 -10.97 10.33
CA SER A 83 -12.18 -11.52 9.56
C SER A 83 -11.64 -12.25 8.34
N ASP A 84 -12.37 -13.24 7.83
CA ASP A 84 -11.93 -13.99 6.65
C ASP A 84 -11.77 -13.07 5.44
N MET A 85 -12.64 -12.05 5.28
CA MET A 85 -12.50 -11.02 4.25
C MET A 85 -11.26 -10.16 4.45
N GLY A 86 -10.96 -9.76 5.68
CA GLY A 86 -9.78 -8.97 5.98
C GLY A 86 -8.47 -9.71 5.65
N ASP A 87 -8.42 -11.02 5.90
CA ASP A 87 -7.27 -11.86 5.51
C ASP A 87 -7.08 -11.92 3.99
N GLY A 88 -8.18 -12.08 3.24
CA GLY A 88 -8.15 -12.03 1.78
C GLY A 88 -7.70 -10.67 1.25
N ALA A 89 -8.28 -9.60 1.79
CA ALA A 89 -7.97 -8.22 1.42
C ALA A 89 -6.52 -7.84 1.72
N THR A 90 -5.98 -8.28 2.86
CA THR A 90 -4.58 -8.12 3.24
C THR A 90 -3.66 -8.79 2.21
N LYS A 91 -3.95 -10.04 1.82
CA LYS A 91 -3.16 -10.73 0.78
C LYS A 91 -3.21 -10.00 -0.56
N HIS A 92 -4.39 -9.55 -0.98
CA HIS A 92 -4.56 -8.80 -2.22
C HIS A 92 -3.79 -7.46 -2.20
N GLY A 93 -3.91 -6.70 -1.11
CA GLY A 93 -3.18 -5.44 -0.93
C GLY A 93 -1.66 -5.62 -1.01
N ARG A 94 -1.14 -6.71 -0.43
CA ARG A 94 0.27 -7.10 -0.55
C ARG A 94 0.66 -7.43 -1.99
N GLU A 95 -0.15 -8.21 -2.70
CA GLU A 95 0.10 -8.59 -4.10
C GLU A 95 0.12 -7.36 -5.01
N LEU A 96 -0.85 -6.46 -4.89
CA LEU A 96 -0.90 -5.22 -5.65
C LEU A 96 0.33 -4.34 -5.38
N SER A 97 0.81 -4.29 -4.13
CA SER A 97 2.04 -3.56 -3.77
C SER A 97 3.27 -4.15 -4.46
N MET A 98 3.40 -5.47 -4.48
CA MET A 98 4.50 -6.17 -5.14
C MET A 98 4.54 -5.94 -6.65
N HIS A 99 3.37 -5.79 -7.29
CA HIS A 99 3.26 -5.55 -8.73
C HIS A 99 3.31 -4.06 -9.11
N GLY A 100 3.53 -3.16 -8.14
CA GLY A 100 3.76 -1.75 -8.40
C GLY A 100 2.50 -0.95 -8.75
N PHE A 101 1.33 -1.43 -8.33
CA PHE A 101 0.09 -0.66 -8.41
C PHE A 101 0.18 0.62 -7.57
N THR A 102 -0.78 1.52 -7.77
CA THR A 102 -0.97 2.71 -6.95
C THR A 102 -2.10 2.50 -5.94
N VAL A 103 -2.08 3.24 -4.83
CA VAL A 103 -3.19 3.23 -3.85
C VAL A 103 -4.53 3.54 -4.51
N ASP A 104 -4.54 4.47 -5.45
CA ASP A 104 -5.72 4.85 -6.22
C ASP A 104 -6.30 3.64 -6.97
N GLN A 105 -5.45 2.87 -7.65
CA GLN A 105 -5.86 1.63 -8.31
C GLN A 105 -6.37 0.57 -7.32
N VAL A 106 -5.79 0.43 -6.12
CA VAL A 106 -6.29 -0.51 -5.09
C VAL A 106 -7.73 -0.16 -4.69
N VAL A 107 -7.99 1.12 -4.41
CA VAL A 107 -9.33 1.58 -4.02
C VAL A 107 -10.32 1.37 -5.16
N HIS A 108 -9.91 1.69 -6.39
CA HIS A 108 -10.74 1.54 -7.58
C HIS A 108 -11.04 0.09 -7.96
N ASP A 109 -10.12 -0.85 -7.70
CA ASP A 109 -10.32 -2.28 -7.95
C ASP A 109 -11.54 -2.83 -7.19
N TYR A 110 -11.65 -2.50 -5.89
CA TYR A 110 -12.84 -2.86 -5.10
C TYR A 110 -14.07 -2.02 -5.46
N GLY A 111 -13.87 -0.73 -5.78
CA GLY A 111 -14.95 0.17 -6.21
C GLY A 111 -15.66 -0.30 -7.48
N ASP A 112 -14.91 -0.93 -8.40
CA ASP A 112 -15.44 -1.48 -9.65
C ASP A 112 -16.49 -2.56 -9.44
N LEU A 113 -16.39 -3.32 -8.35
CA LEU A 113 -17.39 -4.33 -8.04
C LEU A 113 -18.73 -3.71 -7.66
N CYS A 114 -18.74 -2.69 -6.80
CA CYS A 114 -19.98 -1.98 -6.46
C CYS A 114 -20.63 -1.37 -7.70
N GLN A 115 -19.81 -0.76 -8.55
CA GLN A 115 -20.26 -0.21 -9.81
C GLN A 115 -20.83 -1.29 -10.74
N ALA A 116 -20.13 -2.41 -10.93
CA ALA A 116 -20.59 -3.50 -11.78
C ALA A 116 -21.88 -4.14 -11.28
N VAL A 117 -22.02 -4.37 -9.97
CA VAL A 117 -23.26 -4.88 -9.35
C VAL A 117 -24.43 -3.93 -9.60
N THR A 118 -24.21 -2.62 -9.41
CA THR A 118 -25.25 -1.61 -9.60
C THR A 118 -25.65 -1.46 -11.07
N GLU A 119 -24.68 -1.43 -11.99
CA GLU A 119 -24.93 -1.37 -13.44
C GLU A 119 -25.75 -2.59 -13.90
N MET A 120 -25.34 -3.80 -13.49
CA MET A 120 -26.04 -5.02 -13.88
C MET A 120 -27.46 -5.10 -13.30
N ALA A 121 -27.66 -4.66 -12.05
CA ALA A 121 -29.00 -4.64 -11.46
C ALA A 121 -29.95 -3.66 -12.17
N VAL A 122 -29.43 -2.52 -12.64
CA VAL A 122 -30.20 -1.59 -13.48
C VAL A 122 -30.54 -2.22 -14.83
N GLU A 123 -29.57 -2.88 -15.48
CA GLU A 123 -29.78 -3.56 -16.77
C GLU A 123 -30.80 -4.70 -16.69
N SER A 124 -30.83 -5.44 -15.58
CA SER A 124 -31.76 -6.56 -15.36
C SER A 124 -33.08 -6.15 -14.70
N GLU A 125 -33.31 -4.85 -14.48
CA GLU A 125 -34.46 -4.32 -13.72
C GLU A 125 -34.65 -5.01 -12.36
N THR A 126 -33.54 -5.36 -11.70
CA THR A 126 -33.53 -6.02 -10.39
C THR A 126 -33.46 -4.97 -9.29
N HIS A 127 -34.28 -5.14 -8.26
CA HIS A 127 -34.27 -4.29 -7.08
C HIS A 127 -33.72 -5.07 -5.89
N PHE A 128 -32.71 -4.51 -5.22
CA PHE A 128 -32.20 -5.04 -3.96
C PHE A 128 -32.73 -4.24 -2.78
N GLU A 129 -32.81 -4.88 -1.63
CA GLU A 129 -33.20 -4.22 -0.40
C GLU A 129 -32.09 -3.29 0.13
N SER A 130 -32.50 -2.22 0.81
CA SER A 130 -31.57 -1.31 1.48
C SER A 130 -30.65 -2.02 2.49
N LYS A 131 -31.11 -3.12 3.10
CA LYS A 131 -30.32 -3.91 4.04
C LYS A 131 -29.19 -4.66 3.33
N GLU A 132 -29.46 -5.26 2.18
CA GLU A 132 -28.46 -5.99 1.38
C GLU A 132 -27.37 -5.03 0.86
N PHE A 133 -27.76 -3.84 0.39
CA PHE A 133 -26.81 -2.79 0.02
C PHE A 133 -25.96 -2.29 1.19
N GLN A 134 -26.50 -2.24 2.41
CA GLN A 134 -25.71 -1.90 3.59
C GLN A 134 -24.66 -2.98 3.88
N THR A 135 -24.99 -4.26 3.69
CA THR A 135 -24.05 -5.38 3.85
C THR A 135 -22.95 -5.35 2.79
N LEU A 136 -23.31 -5.08 1.53
CA LEU A 136 -22.35 -4.87 0.44
C LEU A 136 -21.38 -3.74 0.77
N ASN A 137 -21.88 -2.56 1.11
CA ASN A 137 -21.04 -1.40 1.41
C ASN A 137 -20.15 -1.62 2.63
N ARG A 138 -20.69 -2.23 3.70
CA ARG A 138 -19.90 -2.60 4.89
C ARG A 138 -18.74 -3.53 4.51
N SER A 139 -19.03 -4.55 3.72
CA SER A 139 -18.01 -5.53 3.31
C SER A 139 -16.94 -4.87 2.45
N LEU A 140 -17.34 -4.02 1.50
CA LEU A 140 -16.44 -3.24 0.65
C LEU A 140 -15.55 -2.28 1.46
N ASP A 141 -16.14 -1.50 2.37
CA ASP A 141 -15.39 -0.53 3.18
C ASP A 141 -14.32 -1.24 4.01
N ASN A 142 -14.64 -2.40 4.59
CA ASN A 142 -13.70 -3.19 5.39
C ASN A 142 -12.55 -3.73 4.52
N VAL A 143 -12.85 -4.37 3.38
CA VAL A 143 -11.76 -4.89 2.52
C VAL A 143 -10.91 -3.80 1.89
N ILE A 144 -11.49 -2.63 1.57
CA ILE A 144 -10.72 -1.48 1.10
C ILE A 144 -9.77 -1.00 2.20
N ALA A 145 -10.27 -0.86 3.42
CA ALA A 145 -9.46 -0.43 4.56
C ALA A 145 -8.29 -1.40 4.83
N ASP A 146 -8.57 -2.71 4.88
CA ASP A 146 -7.56 -3.74 5.12
C ASP A 146 -6.53 -3.82 3.98
N ALA A 147 -6.98 -3.82 2.72
CA ALA A 147 -6.10 -3.87 1.56
C ALA A 147 -5.20 -2.63 1.45
N VAL A 148 -5.75 -1.43 1.64
CA VAL A 148 -4.98 -0.18 1.59
C VAL A 148 -3.98 -0.10 2.74
N THR A 149 -4.37 -0.54 3.93
CA THR A 149 -3.49 -0.55 5.11
C THR A 149 -2.28 -1.45 4.86
N GLU A 150 -2.51 -2.67 4.38
CA GLU A 150 -1.44 -3.60 4.07
C GLU A 150 -0.59 -3.12 2.88
N PHE A 151 -1.22 -2.61 1.83
CA PHE A 151 -0.54 -2.07 0.66
C PHE A 151 0.43 -0.93 1.06
N MET A 152 -0.02 -0.02 1.94
CA MET A 152 0.80 1.07 2.45
C MET A 152 1.92 0.58 3.35
N TYR A 153 1.64 -0.38 4.24
CA TYR A 153 2.65 -1.01 5.07
C TYR A 153 3.78 -1.64 4.23
N GLN A 154 3.43 -2.37 3.17
CA GLN A 154 4.42 -2.95 2.25
C GLN A 154 5.24 -1.89 1.52
N ARG A 155 4.61 -0.81 1.06
CA ARG A 155 5.30 0.28 0.36
C ARG A 155 6.30 0.97 1.28
N ASP A 156 5.90 1.27 2.52
CA ASP A 156 6.74 1.93 3.51
C ASP A 156 7.88 1.00 3.95
N PHE A 157 7.63 -0.30 4.08
CA PHE A 157 8.66 -1.30 4.36
C PHE A 157 9.73 -1.37 3.25
N VAL A 158 9.30 -1.41 1.98
CA VAL A 158 10.23 -1.40 0.83
C VAL A 158 11.01 -0.09 0.77
N ALA A 159 10.39 1.04 1.05
CA ALA A 159 11.06 2.34 1.10
C ALA A 159 12.14 2.36 2.19
N ALA A 160 11.81 1.93 3.41
CA ALA A 160 12.75 1.84 4.52
C ALA A 160 13.91 0.88 4.21
N GLY A 161 13.65 -0.26 3.56
CA GLY A 161 14.69 -1.18 3.10
C GLY A 161 15.66 -0.53 2.10
N LYS A 162 15.14 0.17 1.09
CA LYS A 162 15.96 0.90 0.11
C LYS A 162 16.81 1.99 0.76
N GLU A 163 16.27 2.70 1.75
CA GLU A 163 17.03 3.70 2.50
C GLU A 163 18.18 3.07 3.31
N ALA A 164 17.93 1.94 3.97
CA ALA A 164 18.94 1.19 4.70
C ALA A 164 20.05 0.67 3.77
N ASP A 165 19.69 0.13 2.61
CA ASP A 165 20.64 -0.33 1.60
C ASP A 165 21.50 0.82 1.06
N ALA A 166 20.87 1.97 0.74
CA ALA A 166 21.59 3.16 0.29
C ALA A 166 22.56 3.68 1.37
N LEU A 167 22.15 3.66 2.65
CA LEU A 167 23.02 4.02 3.76
C LEU A 167 24.20 3.06 3.89
N ASN A 168 23.97 1.75 3.82
CA ASN A 168 25.01 0.73 3.89
C ASN A 168 26.04 0.88 2.75
N GLN A 169 25.58 1.17 1.52
CA GLN A 169 26.47 1.44 0.39
C GLN A 169 27.34 2.67 0.63
N ARG A 170 26.77 3.77 1.14
CA ARG A 170 27.52 4.99 1.47
C ARG A 170 28.54 4.74 2.59
N LEU A 171 28.16 4.00 3.64
CA LEU A 171 29.07 3.62 4.73
C LEU A 171 30.21 2.72 4.22
N GLY A 172 29.91 1.79 3.31
CA GLY A 172 30.92 0.95 2.67
C GLY A 172 31.94 1.77 1.88
N ALA A 173 31.48 2.70 1.04
CA ALA A 173 32.34 3.61 0.29
C ALA A 173 33.18 4.50 1.21
N PHE A 174 32.57 5.07 2.26
CA PHE A 174 33.25 5.85 3.28
C PHE A 174 34.37 5.05 3.97
N ALA A 175 34.05 3.85 4.47
CA ALA A 175 35.01 3.00 5.18
C ALA A 175 36.18 2.60 4.27
N HIS A 176 35.90 2.33 2.99
CA HIS A 176 36.92 2.01 2.01
C HIS A 176 37.87 3.20 1.77
N GLU A 177 37.33 4.40 1.55
CA GLU A 177 38.13 5.60 1.30
C GLU A 177 38.94 6.02 2.54
N LEU A 178 38.34 5.94 3.73
CA LEU A 178 39.04 6.20 4.99
C LEU A 178 40.21 5.23 5.19
N ARG A 179 40.01 3.93 4.92
CA ARG A 179 41.06 2.91 5.04
C ARG A 179 42.22 3.19 4.07
N ASN A 180 41.92 3.59 2.84
CA ASN A 180 42.95 3.91 1.84
C ASN A 180 43.80 5.11 2.26
N LEU A 181 43.16 6.19 2.72
CA LEU A 181 43.85 7.39 3.18
C LEU A 181 44.67 7.11 4.45
N LEU A 182 44.11 6.36 5.41
CA LEU A 182 44.81 5.97 6.62
C LEU A 182 46.04 5.11 6.32
N ASN A 183 45.90 4.11 5.44
CA ASN A 183 47.03 3.27 5.03
C ASN A 183 48.13 4.10 4.35
N SER A 184 47.75 5.03 3.47
CA SER A 184 48.69 5.93 2.80
C SER A 184 49.42 6.84 3.80
N ALA A 185 48.71 7.38 4.78
CA ALA A 185 49.28 8.18 5.86
C ALA A 185 50.23 7.36 6.74
N MET A 186 49.85 6.13 7.11
CA MET A 186 50.69 5.24 7.93
C MET A 186 51.99 4.89 7.22
N LEU A 187 51.94 4.52 5.93
CA LEU A 187 53.14 4.21 5.13
C LEU A 187 54.06 5.43 5.00
N ALA A 188 53.50 6.61 4.70
CA ALA A 188 54.27 7.84 4.61
C ALA A 188 54.94 8.20 5.95
N LEU A 189 54.23 8.05 7.06
CA LEU A 189 54.76 8.30 8.39
C LEU A 189 55.88 7.34 8.78
N THR A 190 55.75 6.04 8.46
CA THR A 190 56.79 5.04 8.71
C THR A 190 58.07 5.37 7.97
N ALA A 191 57.99 5.67 6.66
CA ALA A 191 59.15 6.03 5.86
C ALA A 191 59.86 7.31 6.36
N ILE A 192 59.10 8.29 6.85
CA ILE A 192 59.66 9.51 7.48
C ILE A 192 60.38 9.16 8.80
N LYS A 193 59.82 8.25 9.61
CA LYS A 193 60.41 7.84 10.89
C LYS A 193 61.69 7.02 10.74
N GLU A 194 61.80 6.24 9.68
CA GLU A 194 63.01 5.45 9.37
C GLU A 194 64.20 6.34 8.94
N GLY A 195 63.94 7.61 8.62
CA GLY A 195 64.97 8.61 8.33
C GLY A 195 65.42 8.68 6.87
N ASP A 196 64.87 7.82 6.01
CA ASP A 196 65.23 7.74 4.58
C ASP A 196 64.63 8.89 3.73
N VAL A 197 63.57 9.55 4.22
CA VAL A 197 62.86 10.62 3.52
C VAL A 197 62.43 11.75 4.45
N GLY A 198 62.53 13.00 3.99
CA GLY A 198 62.20 14.18 4.78
C GLY A 198 60.73 14.63 4.71
N LEU A 199 60.29 15.35 5.75
CA LEU A 199 58.95 15.95 5.86
C LEU A 199 58.61 16.94 4.72
N GLY A 200 59.60 17.62 4.14
CA GLY A 200 59.40 18.53 3.01
C GLY A 200 59.40 17.85 1.63
N GLY A 201 59.56 16.53 1.58
CA GLY A 201 59.66 15.75 0.34
C GLY A 201 58.34 15.19 -0.17
N ALA A 202 58.41 14.40 -1.24
CA ALA A 202 57.24 13.77 -1.86
C ALA A 202 56.43 12.89 -0.88
N THR A 203 57.10 12.22 0.07
CA THR A 203 56.46 11.39 1.11
C THR A 203 55.68 12.24 2.12
N GLY A 204 56.23 13.39 2.54
CA GLY A 204 55.49 14.34 3.37
C GLY A 204 54.24 14.88 2.67
N ALA A 205 54.32 15.16 1.36
CA ALA A 205 53.16 15.57 0.58
C ALA A 205 52.07 14.48 0.48
N VAL A 206 52.43 13.18 0.50
CA VAL A 206 51.45 12.07 0.56
C VAL A 206 50.74 12.04 1.91
N LEU A 207 51.48 12.24 3.01
CA LEU A 207 50.92 12.33 4.35
C LEU A 207 49.93 13.49 4.45
N ASP A 208 50.32 14.70 4.01
CA ASP A 208 49.45 15.88 4.02
C ASP A 208 48.18 15.68 3.20
N ARG A 209 48.31 15.14 1.98
CA ARG A 209 47.13 14.84 1.14
C ARG A 209 46.20 13.82 1.80
N SER A 210 46.76 12.80 2.45
CA SER A 210 45.98 11.78 3.13
C SER A 210 45.20 12.37 4.32
N LEU A 211 45.84 13.22 5.13
CA LEU A 211 45.21 13.91 6.25
C LEU A 211 44.11 14.89 5.79
N ILE A 212 44.38 15.69 4.75
CA ILE A 212 43.38 16.59 4.15
C ILE A 212 42.21 15.79 3.58
N GLY A 213 42.48 14.69 2.91
CA GLY A 213 41.47 13.77 2.37
C GLY A 213 40.58 13.21 3.48
N MET A 214 41.16 12.74 4.58
CA MET A 214 40.40 12.21 5.72
C MET A 214 39.51 13.28 6.35
N ARG A 215 40.03 14.50 6.55
CA ARG A 215 39.23 15.63 7.06
C ARG A 215 38.03 15.91 6.14
N LYS A 216 38.26 15.99 4.82
CA LYS A 216 37.20 16.22 3.84
C LYS A 216 36.15 15.10 3.88
N LEU A 217 36.58 13.85 3.99
CA LEU A 217 35.69 12.69 4.08
C LEU A 217 34.79 12.75 5.33
N ILE A 218 35.35 13.14 6.47
CA ILE A 218 34.61 13.35 7.73
C ILE A 218 33.61 14.49 7.59
N ASP A 219 34.03 15.63 7.03
CA ASP A 219 33.17 16.81 6.84
C ASP A 219 31.95 16.51 5.94
N LEU A 220 32.16 15.73 4.87
CA LEU A 220 31.09 15.26 3.99
C LEU A 220 30.11 14.35 4.74
N SER A 221 30.63 13.39 5.51
CA SER A 221 29.80 12.45 6.27
C SER A 221 28.95 13.14 7.34
N LEU A 222 29.51 14.15 8.03
CA LEU A 222 28.78 14.96 8.99
C LEU A 222 27.72 15.86 8.34
N SER A 223 27.97 16.32 7.11
CA SER A 223 27.00 17.11 6.34
C SER A 223 25.81 16.26 5.90
N ASP A 224 26.06 15.04 5.42
CA ASP A 224 25.01 14.10 5.03
C ASP A 224 24.06 13.76 6.18
N VAL A 225 24.59 13.53 7.39
CA VAL A 225 23.79 13.26 8.60
C VAL A 225 22.89 14.46 8.96
N ARG A 226 23.38 15.70 8.78
CA ARG A 226 22.61 16.91 9.07
C ARG A 226 21.46 17.11 8.09
N ILE A 227 21.68 16.80 6.82
CA ILE A 227 20.64 16.87 5.79
C ILE A 227 19.54 15.86 6.08
N GLN A 228 19.90 14.59 6.35
CA GLN A 228 18.92 13.55 6.71
C GLN A 228 18.11 13.89 7.96
N ALA A 229 18.74 14.44 9.01
CA ALA A 229 18.04 14.88 10.21
C ALA A 229 17.13 16.10 9.97
N GLY A 230 17.46 16.94 8.99
CA GLY A 230 16.62 18.05 8.54
C GLY A 230 15.38 17.57 7.79
N ASP A 231 15.54 16.61 6.88
CA ASP A 231 14.45 16.04 6.09
C ASP A 231 13.44 15.28 6.97
N ALA A 232 13.92 14.47 7.93
CA ALA A 232 13.06 13.75 8.88
C ALA A 232 12.19 14.68 9.76
N ARG A 233 12.69 15.89 10.07
CA ARG A 233 11.94 16.92 10.80
C ARG A 233 10.92 17.67 9.93
N ALA A 234 11.09 17.65 8.61
CA ALA A 234 10.15 18.27 7.66
C ALA A 234 8.98 17.35 7.33
N THR A 235 9.21 16.04 7.13
CA THR A 235 8.16 15.05 6.86
C THR A 235 7.21 14.85 8.04
N SER A 236 7.70 14.94 9.27
CA SER A 236 6.89 14.88 10.50
C SER A 236 5.95 16.08 10.72
N ARG A 237 6.01 17.11 9.85
CA ARG A 237 5.19 18.34 9.95
C ARG A 237 4.06 18.43 8.92
N LEU A 238 3.85 17.41 8.08
CA LEU A 238 2.70 17.41 7.18
C LEU A 238 1.40 17.20 7.99
N PRO A 239 0.44 18.15 7.94
CA PRO A 239 -0.82 17.97 8.65
C PRO A 239 -1.61 16.83 7.98
N ALA A 240 -1.99 15.83 8.79
CA ALA A 240 -2.92 14.78 8.38
C ALA A 240 -4.17 15.43 7.77
N PHE A 241 -4.37 15.25 6.47
CA PHE A 241 -5.51 15.80 5.75
C PHE A 241 -6.80 15.22 6.35
N GLN A 242 -7.66 16.11 6.84
CA GLN A 242 -8.94 15.80 7.46
C GLN A 242 -9.88 15.14 6.45
N ILE A 243 -10.18 13.85 6.64
CA ILE A 243 -11.31 13.19 5.99
C ILE A 243 -12.59 13.60 6.73
N HIS A 244 -13.16 14.75 6.34
CA HIS A 244 -14.54 15.08 6.72
C HIS A 244 -15.20 15.99 5.69
N ARG A 245 -15.93 15.40 4.74
CA ARG A 245 -17.25 15.85 4.23
C ARG A 245 -17.69 15.00 3.04
N ARG A 246 -18.61 14.07 3.29
CA ARG A 246 -19.65 13.71 2.31
C ARG A 246 -20.91 13.29 3.08
N ARG A 247 -21.65 14.30 3.54
CA ARG A 247 -22.98 14.12 4.13
C ARG A 247 -23.96 15.19 3.63
N GLU A 248 -23.89 15.55 2.34
CA GLU A 248 -24.82 16.51 1.72
C GLU A 248 -25.19 16.18 0.26
N ALA A 249 -25.31 14.90 -0.10
CA ALA A 249 -25.80 14.51 -1.45
C ALA A 249 -27.18 13.79 -1.45
N PHE A 250 -27.81 13.58 -0.29
CA PHE A 250 -29.10 12.85 -0.20
C PHE A 250 -30.32 13.72 0.14
N ARG A 251 -30.26 15.04 -0.10
CA ARG A 251 -31.36 15.96 0.26
C ARG A 251 -32.00 16.72 -0.92
N PHE A 252 -31.82 16.24 -2.15
CA PHE A 252 -32.51 16.77 -3.34
C PHE A 252 -33.09 15.66 -4.22
N ALA A 253 -34.02 14.89 -3.67
CA ALA A 253 -34.94 14.04 -4.45
C ALA A 253 -36.29 13.83 -3.73
N GLY A 254 -36.70 14.80 -2.91
CA GLY A 254 -38.00 14.83 -2.25
C GLY A 254 -38.87 15.93 -2.82
N GLY A 255 -39.28 15.79 -4.09
CA GLY A 255 -40.36 16.59 -4.67
C GLY A 255 -41.71 16.10 -4.16
N LYS A 256 -42.50 16.98 -3.55
CA LYS A 256 -43.95 16.85 -3.44
C LYS A 256 -44.60 18.19 -3.79
N ALA A 257 -45.23 18.24 -4.95
CA ALA A 257 -46.57 18.77 -5.17
C ALA A 257 -47.21 17.87 -6.23
#